data_AF-A0A6J4HI90-F1
#
_entry.id   AF-A0A6J4HI90-F1
#
_cell.length_a   1.000
_cell.length_b   1.000
_cell.length_c   1.000
_cell.angle_alpha   90.00
_cell.angle_beta   90.00
_cell.angle_gamma   90.00
#
_symmetry.space_group_name_H-M   'P 1'
#
loop_
_entity.id
_entity.type
_entity.pdbx_description
1 polymer ?
#
loop_
_entity_poly.entity_id
_entity_poly.type
_entity_poly.pdbx_seq_one_letter_code
_entity_poly.pdbx_strand_id
1 'polypeptide(L)'
;MGHLQLPPGKKIAVNLGTDFDAQALWLGAFNRPSPSAMSRGQFGAEVGVPRLLELYRRYEVTTTWFTPGHSVDTFPEQCRAVLDAGHEFGHHGYYHEVPPGLERDTERRLVDLAFESFKNVLGLRPTGYRSPYWDYSEN
;
A
#
# COMPACT_ATOMS: atom_id res chain seq x y z
N MET A 1 5.82 20.12 18.52
CA MET A 1 6.48 18.90 18.00
C MET A 1 6.18 17.78 18.99
N GLY A 2 5.62 16.66 18.52
CA GLY A 2 5.31 15.53 19.39
C GLY A 2 6.58 14.79 19.83
N HIS A 3 6.62 14.34 21.09
CA HIS A 3 7.65 13.41 21.54
C HIS A 3 7.17 11.99 21.27
N LEU A 4 7.97 11.20 20.55
CA LEU A 4 7.73 9.76 20.37
C LEU A 4 7.86 9.05 21.72
N GLN A 5 6.80 8.40 22.18
CA GLN A 5 6.88 7.51 23.33
C GLN A 5 7.48 6.18 22.89
N LEU A 6 8.77 6.00 23.14
CA LEU A 6 9.47 4.76 22.83
C LEU A 6 9.33 3.76 23.98
N PRO A 7 9.34 2.44 23.69
CA PRO A 7 9.39 1.42 24.74
C PRO A 7 10.59 1.60 25.67
N PRO A 8 10.51 1.11 26.93
CA PRO A 8 11.59 1.23 27.90
C PRO A 8 12.95 0.78 27.35
N GLY A 9 13.98 1.61 27.56
CA GLY A 9 15.35 1.33 27.13
C GLY A 9 15.63 1.56 25.63
N LYS A 10 14.64 1.93 24.82
CA LYS A 10 14.83 2.25 23.40
C LYS A 10 15.08 3.74 23.19
N LYS A 11 15.91 4.05 22.18
CA LYS A 11 16.32 5.43 21.83
C LYS A 11 16.00 5.80 20.38
N ILE A 12 15.70 4.81 19.54
CA ILE A 12 15.47 4.95 18.10
C ILE A 12 14.27 4.05 17.76
N ALA A 13 13.39 4.56 16.92
CA ALA A 13 12.40 3.78 16.20
C ALA A 13 12.81 3.68 14.73
N VAL A 14 12.70 2.49 14.16
CA VAL A 14 12.90 2.24 12.73
C VAL A 14 11.61 1.64 12.20
N ASN A 15 11.05 2.24 11.16
CA ASN A 15 9.92 1.70 10.41
C ASN A 15 10.38 1.39 8.99
N LEU A 16 10.07 0.19 8.51
CA LEU A 16 10.20 -0.16 7.11
C LEU A 16 8.80 -0.15 6.51
N GLY A 17 8.59 0.71 5.53
CA GLY A 17 7.35 0.81 4.75
C GLY A 17 7.55 0.28 3.35
N THR A 18 6.64 -0.56 2.87
CA THR A 18 6.61 -1.09 1.51
C THR A 18 5.39 -0.54 0.78
N ASP A 19 5.61 0.14 -0.34
CA ASP A 19 4.51 0.61 -1.18
C ASP A 19 4.24 -0.47 -2.25
N PHE A 20 3.10 -1.15 -2.14
CA PHE A 20 2.74 -2.28 -3.01
C PHE A 20 1.90 -1.82 -4.20
N ASP A 21 2.50 -0.96 -5.03
CA ASP A 21 1.78 -0.30 -6.13
C ASP A 21 1.42 -1.25 -7.27
N ALA A 22 2.29 -2.23 -7.54
CA ALA A 22 2.14 -3.23 -8.58
C ALA A 22 1.65 -2.64 -9.92
N GLN A 23 0.47 -3.06 -10.38
CA GLN A 23 -0.13 -2.59 -11.63
C GLN A 23 -0.80 -1.22 -11.50
N ALA A 24 -1.22 -0.81 -10.29
CA ALA A 24 -1.87 0.47 -10.05
C ALA A 24 -0.97 1.64 -10.48
N LEU A 25 0.35 1.54 -10.22
CA LEU A 25 1.35 2.51 -10.68
C LEU A 25 1.28 2.75 -12.20
N TRP A 26 1.10 1.70 -12.98
CA TRP A 26 1.09 1.82 -14.44
C TRP A 26 -0.26 2.32 -14.96
N LEU A 27 -1.35 2.01 -14.26
CA LEU A 27 -2.70 2.39 -14.65
C LEU A 27 -3.06 3.83 -14.27
N GLY A 28 -3.04 4.17 -12.98
CA GLY A 28 -3.45 5.51 -12.54
C GLY A 28 -2.34 6.53 -12.74
N ALA A 29 -1.16 6.17 -12.24
CA ALA A 29 -0.03 7.06 -12.12
C ALA A 29 0.58 7.44 -13.49
N PHE A 30 0.92 6.45 -14.31
CA PHE A 30 1.57 6.69 -15.60
C PHE A 30 0.65 6.63 -16.82
N ASN A 31 -0.64 6.26 -16.62
CA ASN A 31 -1.60 6.04 -17.70
C ASN A 31 -1.02 5.20 -18.86
N ARG A 32 -0.33 4.11 -18.51
CA ARG A 32 0.44 3.26 -19.43
C ARG A 32 0.04 1.79 -19.30
N PRO A 33 -1.15 1.40 -19.77
CA PRO A 33 -1.68 0.03 -19.68
C PRO A 33 -1.05 -0.94 -20.70
N SER A 34 0.24 -0.81 -21.03
CA SER A 34 0.88 -1.70 -21.99
C SER A 34 1.25 -3.05 -21.36
N PRO A 35 1.22 -4.18 -22.10
CA PRO A 35 1.61 -5.48 -21.55
C PRO A 35 3.00 -5.47 -20.88
N SER A 36 3.95 -4.73 -21.44
CA SER A 36 5.29 -4.58 -20.88
C SER A 36 5.35 -3.79 -19.58
N ALA A 37 4.43 -2.84 -19.36
CA ALA A 37 4.35 -2.08 -18.11
C ALA A 37 3.63 -2.93 -17.05
N MET A 38 2.49 -3.49 -17.41
CA MET A 38 1.67 -4.34 -16.55
C MET A 38 2.43 -5.57 -16.05
N SER A 39 3.30 -6.17 -16.88
CA SER A 39 4.14 -7.30 -16.45
C SER A 39 5.15 -6.95 -15.37
N ARG A 40 5.61 -5.68 -15.29
CA ARG A 40 6.47 -5.22 -14.19
C ARG A 40 5.68 -5.09 -12.88
N GLY A 41 4.43 -4.62 -12.97
CA GLY A 41 3.50 -4.64 -11.83
C GLY A 41 3.23 -6.07 -11.35
N GLN A 42 2.96 -6.99 -12.28
CA GLN A 42 2.79 -8.42 -11.97
C GLN A 42 4.02 -9.01 -11.28
N PHE A 43 5.23 -8.69 -11.76
CA PHE A 43 6.47 -9.13 -11.14
C PHE A 43 6.58 -8.66 -9.68
N GLY A 44 6.17 -7.41 -9.40
CA GLY A 44 6.11 -6.88 -8.04
C GLY A 44 5.26 -7.75 -7.12
N ALA A 45 4.08 -8.18 -7.59
CA ALA A 45 3.19 -9.07 -6.85
C ALA A 45 3.75 -10.50 -6.74
N GLU A 46 3.98 -11.17 -7.88
CA GLU A 46 4.27 -12.60 -7.92
C GLU A 46 5.68 -12.97 -7.46
N VAL A 47 6.62 -12.03 -7.55
CA VAL A 47 8.04 -12.28 -7.24
C VAL A 47 8.54 -11.35 -6.14
N GLY A 48 8.14 -10.08 -6.16
CA GLY A 48 8.54 -9.09 -5.15
C GLY A 48 7.99 -9.42 -3.77
N VAL A 49 6.67 -9.64 -3.66
CA VAL A 49 6.01 -9.92 -2.37
C VAL A 49 6.63 -11.14 -1.68
N PRO A 50 6.71 -12.34 -2.29
CA PRO A 50 7.28 -13.50 -1.60
C PRO A 50 8.74 -13.32 -1.16
N ARG A 51 9.54 -12.59 -1.94
CA ARG A 51 10.95 -12.30 -1.59
C ARG A 51 11.06 -11.35 -0.40
N LEU A 52 10.22 -10.32 -0.35
CA LEU A 52 10.20 -9.38 0.77
C LEU A 52 9.68 -10.07 2.04
N LEU A 53 8.64 -10.89 1.96
CA LEU A 53 8.15 -11.67 3.09
C LEU A 53 9.22 -12.63 3.63
N GLU A 54 9.93 -13.34 2.76
CA GLU A 54 11.05 -14.21 3.17
C GLU A 54 12.19 -13.40 3.83
N LEU A 55 12.50 -12.22 3.30
CA LEU A 55 13.51 -11.33 3.89
C LEU A 55 13.09 -10.89 5.30
N TYR A 56 11.87 -10.38 5.46
CA TYR A 56 11.37 -9.90 6.75
C TYR A 56 11.26 -11.02 7.78
N ARG A 57 10.80 -12.20 7.36
CA ARG A 57 10.77 -13.41 8.18
C ARG A 57 12.16 -13.80 8.70
N ARG A 58 13.19 -13.76 7.84
CA ARG A 58 14.57 -14.12 8.22
C ARG A 58 15.13 -13.25 9.34
N TYR A 59 14.73 -11.98 9.38
CA TYR A 59 15.20 -11.02 10.38
C TYR A 59 14.19 -10.77 11.50
N GLU A 60 13.08 -11.52 11.53
CA GLU A 60 11.99 -11.38 12.52
C GLU A 60 11.47 -9.94 12.60
N VAL A 61 11.33 -9.28 11.45
CA VAL A 61 10.85 -7.90 11.34
C VAL A 61 9.43 -7.88 10.80
N THR A 62 8.55 -7.12 11.43
CA THR A 62 7.24 -6.75 10.87
C THR A 62 7.32 -5.36 10.23
N THR A 63 6.66 -5.19 9.08
CA THR A 63 6.63 -3.95 8.30
C THR A 63 5.20 -3.45 8.07
N THR A 64 5.07 -2.24 7.51
CA THR A 64 3.80 -1.67 7.07
C THR A 64 3.74 -1.62 5.54
N TRP A 65 2.67 -2.14 4.95
CA TRP A 65 2.45 -2.23 3.51
C TRP A 65 1.39 -1.21 3.06
N PHE A 66 1.82 -0.12 2.44
CA PHE A 66 0.91 0.87 1.86
C PHE A 66 0.45 0.36 0.50
N THR A 67 -0.82 0.01 0.38
CA THR A 67 -1.31 -0.74 -0.79
C THR A 67 -2.51 -0.03 -1.43
N PRO A 68 -2.48 0.25 -2.75
CA PRO A 68 -3.64 0.77 -3.45
C PRO A 68 -4.78 -0.25 -3.45
N GLY A 69 -6.03 0.21 -3.36
CA GLY A 69 -7.21 -0.66 -3.43
C GLY A 69 -7.22 -1.57 -4.67
N HIS A 70 -6.80 -1.07 -5.83
CA HIS A 70 -6.63 -1.86 -7.04
C HIS A 70 -5.68 -3.05 -6.83
N SER A 71 -4.54 -2.86 -6.15
CA SER A 71 -3.59 -3.93 -5.86
C SER A 71 -4.20 -4.97 -4.93
N VAL A 72 -5.00 -4.55 -3.94
CA VAL A 72 -5.75 -5.47 -3.06
C VAL A 72 -6.71 -6.35 -3.86
N ASP A 73 -7.47 -5.75 -4.78
CA ASP A 73 -8.44 -6.48 -5.60
C ASP A 73 -7.77 -7.38 -6.66
N THR A 74 -6.63 -6.95 -7.19
CA THR A 74 -5.91 -7.67 -8.27
C THR A 74 -5.04 -8.81 -7.75
N PHE A 75 -4.44 -8.64 -6.57
CA PHE A 75 -3.48 -9.57 -5.98
C PHE A 75 -3.93 -10.05 -4.58
N PRO A 76 -5.15 -10.60 -4.45
CA PRO A 76 -5.71 -10.92 -3.15
C PRO A 76 -4.92 -12.02 -2.42
N GLU A 77 -4.29 -12.95 -3.13
CA GLU A 77 -3.46 -14.00 -2.53
C GLU A 77 -2.19 -13.44 -1.91
N GLN A 78 -1.51 -12.53 -2.62
CA GLN A 78 -0.31 -11.87 -2.14
C GLN A 78 -0.63 -10.95 -0.96
N CYS A 79 -1.76 -10.21 -1.02
CA CYS A 79 -2.21 -9.40 0.10
C CYS A 79 -2.57 -10.23 1.34
N ARG A 80 -3.20 -11.39 1.17
CA ARG A 80 -3.45 -12.32 2.28
C ARG A 80 -2.16 -12.89 2.85
N ALA A 81 -1.20 -13.25 2.01
CA ALA A 81 0.12 -13.71 2.47
C ALA A 81 0.84 -12.65 3.32
N VAL A 82 0.74 -11.37 2.95
CA VAL A 82 1.27 -10.25 3.74
C VAL A 82 0.56 -10.13 5.09
N LEU A 83 -0.78 -10.24 5.10
CA LEU A 83 -1.58 -10.18 6.32
C LEU A 83 -1.28 -11.35 7.27
N ASP A 84 -1.23 -12.57 6.73
CA ASP A 84 -0.97 -13.81 7.48
C ASP A 84 0.45 -13.83 8.06
N ALA A 85 1.41 -13.13 7.43
CA ALA A 85 2.75 -12.92 7.96
C ALA A 85 2.82 -11.90 9.12
N GLY A 86 1.69 -11.29 9.49
CA GLY A 86 1.59 -10.34 10.61
C GLY A 86 2.03 -8.92 10.28
N HIS A 87 2.09 -8.55 8.99
CA HIS A 87 2.40 -7.19 8.57
C HIS A 87 1.16 -6.27 8.63
N GLU A 88 1.40 -4.99 8.88
CA GLU A 88 0.35 -3.97 8.88
C GLU A 88 0.02 -3.53 7.45
N PHE A 89 -1.24 -3.19 7.17
CA PHE A 89 -1.63 -2.49 5.94
C PHE A 89 -1.90 -1.00 6.18
N GLY A 90 -1.38 -0.17 5.29
CA GLY A 90 -1.71 1.24 5.14
C GLY A 90 -2.50 1.49 3.85
N HIS A 91 -3.39 2.49 3.87
CA HIS A 91 -4.12 2.94 2.69
C HIS A 91 -3.17 3.73 1.76
N HIS A 92 -3.31 3.51 0.45
CA HIS A 92 -2.46 4.14 -0.57
C HIS A 92 -3.25 4.52 -1.84
N GLY A 93 -4.43 5.11 -1.67
CA GLY A 93 -5.34 5.41 -2.78
C GLY A 93 -6.00 4.15 -3.35
N TYR A 94 -6.70 4.28 -4.48
CA TYR A 94 -7.26 3.12 -5.18
C TYR A 94 -6.44 2.73 -6.42
N TYR A 95 -6.23 3.66 -7.35
CA TYR A 95 -5.50 3.48 -8.61
C TYR A 95 -4.06 3.99 -8.56
N HIS A 96 -3.55 4.38 -7.38
CA HIS A 96 -2.32 5.17 -7.28
C HIS A 96 -2.47 6.48 -8.11
N GLU A 97 -3.64 7.09 -8.01
CA GLU A 97 -4.01 8.39 -8.54
C GLU A 97 -3.13 9.52 -7.99
N VAL A 98 -2.88 10.58 -8.75
CA VAL A 98 -2.23 11.79 -8.25
C VAL A 98 -3.30 12.66 -7.57
N PRO A 99 -3.25 12.90 -6.24
CA PRO A 99 -4.32 13.64 -5.56
C PRO A 99 -4.47 15.10 -5.99
N PRO A 100 -3.38 15.87 -6.22
CA PRO A 100 -3.49 17.21 -6.79
C PRO A 100 -4.25 17.23 -8.11
N GLY A 101 -5.26 18.10 -8.21
CA GLY A 101 -6.10 18.24 -9.40
C GLY A 101 -7.30 17.31 -9.44
N LEU A 102 -7.50 16.44 -8.44
CA LEU A 102 -8.76 15.75 -8.25
C LEU A 102 -9.79 16.68 -7.59
N GLU A 103 -11.03 16.59 -8.06
CA GLU A 103 -12.17 17.16 -7.34
C GLU A 103 -12.37 16.43 -6.01
N ARG A 104 -12.71 17.18 -4.95
CA ARG A 104 -12.88 16.66 -3.58
C ARG A 104 -13.76 15.41 -3.49
N ASP A 105 -14.89 15.40 -4.18
CA ASP A 105 -15.81 14.26 -4.18
C ASP A 105 -15.23 13.04 -4.90
N THR A 106 -14.38 13.25 -5.91
CA THR A 106 -13.66 12.17 -6.58
C THR A 106 -12.61 11.58 -5.67
N GLU A 107 -11.80 12.42 -5.03
CA GLU A 107 -10.78 11.97 -4.07
C GLU A 107 -11.43 11.19 -2.92
N ARG A 108 -12.50 11.72 -2.32
CA ARG A 108 -13.26 11.02 -1.27
C ARG A 108 -13.78 9.66 -1.72
N ARG A 109 -14.33 9.59 -2.94
CA ARG A 109 -14.85 8.33 -3.50
C ARG A 109 -13.73 7.30 -3.71
N LEU A 110 -12.54 7.71 -4.15
CA LEU A 110 -11.41 6.81 -4.33
C LEU A 110 -10.88 6.29 -3.00
N VAL A 111 -10.80 7.16 -1.98
CA VAL A 111 -10.47 6.76 -0.61
C VAL A 111 -11.46 5.73 -0.07
N ASP A 112 -12.77 6.01 -0.18
CA ASP A 112 -13.84 5.12 0.28
C ASP A 112 -13.84 3.79 -0.50
N LEU A 113 -13.60 3.82 -1.81
CA LEU A 113 -13.53 2.62 -2.64
C LEU A 113 -12.39 1.69 -2.20
N ALA A 114 -11.20 2.24 -1.95
CA ALA A 114 -10.08 1.44 -1.46
C ALA A 114 -10.38 0.83 -0.08
N PHE A 115 -11.06 1.55 0.82
CA PHE A 115 -11.50 0.95 2.09
C PHE A 115 -12.43 -0.25 1.91
N GLU A 116 -13.33 -0.22 0.93
CA GLU A 116 -14.18 -1.37 0.64
C GLU A 116 -13.36 -2.56 0.09
N SER A 117 -12.34 -2.34 -0.75
CA SER A 117 -11.42 -3.41 -1.19
C SER A 117 -10.74 -4.09 0.01
N PHE A 118 -10.16 -3.30 0.93
CA PHE A 118 -9.54 -3.83 2.15
C PHE A 118 -10.51 -4.65 3.00
N LYS A 119 -11.71 -4.12 3.22
CA LYS A 119 -12.75 -4.79 4.00
C LYS A 119 -13.19 -6.11 3.35
N ASN A 120 -13.42 -6.11 2.04
CA ASN A 120 -13.96 -7.26 1.33
C ASN A 120 -12.91 -8.37 1.12
N VAL A 121 -11.66 -8.01 0.86
CA VAL A 121 -10.59 -8.98 0.54
C VAL A 121 -9.88 -9.48 1.79
N LEU A 122 -9.63 -8.57 2.75
CA LEU A 122 -8.77 -8.79 3.92
C LEU A 122 -9.49 -8.70 5.26
N GLY A 123 -10.77 -8.27 5.29
CA GLY A 123 -11.54 -8.19 6.53
C GLY A 123 -11.05 -7.11 7.50
N LEU A 124 -10.27 -6.12 7.03
CA LEU A 124 -9.67 -5.08 7.85
C LEU A 124 -9.94 -3.69 7.30
N ARG A 125 -9.69 -2.67 8.13
CA ARG A 125 -9.68 -1.26 7.72
C ARG A 125 -8.32 -0.66 8.09
N PRO A 126 -7.50 -0.21 7.13
CA PRO A 126 -6.22 0.44 7.42
C PRO A 126 -6.40 1.69 8.27
N THR A 127 -5.48 1.93 9.20
CA THR A 127 -5.43 3.13 10.05
C THR A 127 -4.35 4.11 9.61
N GLY A 128 -3.33 3.64 8.89
CA GLY A 128 -2.34 4.48 8.25
C GLY A 128 -2.77 4.89 6.84
N TYR A 129 -2.31 6.06 6.39
CA TYR A 129 -2.44 6.53 5.02
C TYR A 129 -1.08 7.05 4.53
N ARG A 130 -0.74 6.71 3.30
CA ARG A 130 0.34 7.36 2.55
C ARG A 130 -0.27 7.86 1.26
N SER A 131 -0.11 9.14 0.99
CA SER A 131 -0.60 9.69 -0.26
C SER A 131 0.20 9.11 -1.44
N PRO A 132 -0.44 8.63 -2.51
CA PRO A 132 0.26 8.33 -3.75
C PRO A 132 1.13 9.52 -4.16
N TYR A 133 2.33 9.25 -4.66
CA TYR A 133 3.33 10.26 -5.06
C TYR A 133 3.85 11.18 -3.95
N TRP A 134 3.51 10.96 -2.68
CA TRP A 134 3.82 11.87 -1.58
C TRP A 134 3.35 13.30 -1.81
N ASP A 135 2.28 13.47 -2.58
CA ASP A 135 1.66 14.76 -2.83
C ASP A 135 0.24 14.79 -2.26
N TYR A 136 -0.26 15.96 -1.92
CA TYR A 136 -1.56 16.12 -1.29
C TYR A 136 -2.31 17.32 -1.86
N SER A 137 -3.63 17.21 -1.91
CA SER A 137 -4.52 18.30 -2.31
C SER A 137 -4.95 19.12 -1.08
N GLU A 138 -5.68 20.22 -1.31
CA GLU A 138 -6.33 21.00 -0.25
C GLU A 138 -7.68 20.40 0.22
N ASN A 139 -8.10 19.27 -0.37
CA ASN A 139 -9.45 18.71 -0.24
C ASN A 139 -9.76 18.03 1.11
#